data_AF-A0A669QQ07-F1
#
_entry.id   AF-A0A669QQ07-F1
#
_cell.length_a   1.000
_cell.length_b   1.000
_cell.length_c   1.000
_cell.angle_alpha   90.00
_cell.angle_beta   90.00
_cell.angle_gamma   90.00
#
_symmetry.space_group_name_H-M   'P 1'
#
loop_
_entity.id
_entity.type
_entity.pdbx_description
1 polymer ?
#
loop_
_entity_poly.entity_id
_entity_poly.type
_entity_poly.pdbx_seq_one_letter_code
_entity_poly.pdbx_strand_id
1 'polypeptide(L)'
;MNICNKPSNKTAPENLGEADPKVQRARRNGWSWPLHPFQITTWLLYLFFALVGFGILVPLLPLHWLPAGYIVSFGVCFIYHLVVHLTAVSIDPADAKVREKNYLGPLATFNRNQHAHVIENHHCHVCDVNV
;
A
#
# COMPACT_ATOMS: atom_id res chain seq x y z
N MET A 1 -8.48 -45.24 -18.28
CA MET A 1 -9.06 -43.88 -18.12
C MET A 1 -8.13 -43.11 -17.21
N ASN A 2 -7.22 -42.30 -17.77
CA ASN A 2 -6.27 -41.52 -16.97
C ASN A 2 -6.94 -40.23 -16.52
N ILE A 3 -7.32 -40.18 -15.25
CA ILE A 3 -7.88 -38.99 -14.60
C ILE A 3 -6.72 -38.02 -14.37
N CYS A 4 -6.60 -37.03 -15.25
CA CYS A 4 -5.76 -35.85 -15.03
C CYS A 4 -6.35 -35.04 -13.86
N ASN A 5 -5.80 -35.22 -12.66
CA ASN A 5 -5.99 -34.29 -11.56
C ASN A 5 -5.29 -32.97 -11.90
N LYS A 6 -6.07 -32.02 -12.43
CA LYS A 6 -5.64 -30.63 -12.57
C LYS A 6 -5.73 -29.95 -11.20
N PRO A 7 -4.62 -29.51 -10.57
CA PRO A 7 -4.73 -28.65 -9.39
C PRO A 7 -5.27 -27.29 -9.83
N SER A 8 -6.52 -27.03 -9.44
CA SER A 8 -7.15 -25.71 -9.50
C SER A 8 -6.48 -24.80 -8.46
N ASN A 9 -6.24 -23.54 -8.83
CA ASN A 9 -5.60 -22.49 -8.01
C ASN A 9 -4.07 -22.55 -7.84
N LYS A 10 -3.35 -22.31 -8.93
CA LYS A 10 -1.99 -21.73 -8.88
C LYS A 10 -2.06 -20.23 -9.19
N THR A 11 -1.99 -19.40 -8.16
CA THR A 11 -1.82 -17.93 -8.26
C THR A 11 -0.34 -17.49 -8.21
N ALA A 12 0.60 -18.43 -8.17
CA ALA A 12 2.02 -18.13 -8.21
C ALA A 12 2.53 -18.26 -9.66
N PRO A 13 3.31 -17.29 -10.18
CA PRO A 13 3.88 -17.42 -11.51
C PRO A 13 4.91 -18.57 -11.50
N GLU A 14 4.72 -19.55 -12.38
CA GLU A 14 5.76 -20.53 -12.70
C GLU A 14 6.83 -19.83 -13.53
N ASN A 15 8.04 -19.76 -13.01
CA ASN A 15 9.21 -19.24 -13.73
C ASN A 15 9.54 -20.17 -14.90
N LEU A 16 9.15 -19.77 -16.11
CA LEU A 16 9.64 -20.31 -17.37
C LEU A 16 10.19 -19.14 -18.19
N GLY A 17 11.51 -18.99 -18.13
CA GLY A 17 12.26 -18.10 -19.03
C GLY A 17 13.09 -17.08 -18.30
N GLU A 18 14.40 -17.35 -18.25
CA GLU A 18 15.54 -16.42 -18.23
C GLU A 18 15.16 -14.93 -18.30
N ALA A 19 14.82 -14.36 -17.14
CA ALA A 19 14.87 -12.93 -16.93
C ALA A 19 15.70 -12.75 -15.66
N ASP A 20 16.84 -12.07 -15.81
CA ASP A 20 17.66 -11.49 -14.75
C ASP A 20 16.81 -11.29 -13.48
N PRO A 21 17.14 -11.92 -12.32
CA PRO A 21 16.33 -11.80 -11.13
C PRO A 21 16.45 -10.36 -10.68
N LYS A 22 15.59 -9.49 -11.22
CA LYS A 22 15.32 -8.18 -10.69
C LYS A 22 14.91 -8.46 -9.27
N VAL A 23 15.87 -8.31 -8.36
CA VAL A 23 15.72 -8.32 -6.92
C VAL A 23 14.45 -7.55 -6.66
N GLN A 24 13.36 -8.28 -6.42
CA GLN A 24 12.04 -7.70 -6.36
C GLN A 24 11.95 -7.09 -4.96
N ARG A 25 12.57 -5.92 -4.83
CA ARG A 25 12.69 -5.21 -3.57
C ARG A 25 11.28 -4.94 -3.11
N ALA A 26 10.91 -5.48 -1.96
CA ALA A 26 9.54 -5.38 -1.50
C ALA A 26 9.14 -3.91 -1.40
N ARG A 27 7.89 -3.63 -1.75
CA ARG A 27 7.31 -2.30 -1.71
C ARG A 27 7.36 -1.79 -0.26
N ARG A 28 8.13 -0.73 0.00
CA ARG A 28 8.35 -0.22 1.37
C ARG A 28 7.25 0.73 1.86
N ASN A 29 6.66 1.51 0.97
CA ASN A 29 5.60 2.45 1.29
C ASN A 29 4.84 2.85 0.03
N GLY A 30 3.84 3.73 0.16
CA GLY A 30 3.09 4.24 -0.98
C GLY A 30 3.95 5.03 -1.98
N TRP A 31 5.07 5.61 -1.54
CA TRP A 31 6.00 6.38 -2.38
C TRP A 31 6.92 5.55 -3.28
N SER A 32 7.01 4.24 -3.03
CA SER A 32 7.82 3.37 -3.88
C SER A 32 7.23 3.22 -5.28
N TRP A 33 8.13 3.19 -6.26
CA TRP A 33 7.79 3.16 -7.67
C TRP A 33 7.50 1.72 -8.12
N PRO A 34 6.52 1.47 -9.02
CA PRO A 34 5.59 2.42 -9.62
C PRO A 34 4.51 2.91 -8.65
N LEU A 35 4.19 4.21 -8.72
CA LEU A 35 3.10 4.79 -7.93
C LEU A 35 1.79 4.09 -8.27
N HIS A 36 1.00 3.78 -7.26
CA HIS A 36 -0.27 3.12 -7.47
C HIS A 36 -1.25 4.08 -8.16
N PRO A 37 -1.97 3.69 -9.23
CA PRO A 37 -2.90 4.59 -9.94
C PRO A 37 -3.99 5.17 -9.01
N PHE A 38 -4.44 4.39 -8.02
CA PHE A 38 -5.36 4.89 -6.99
C PHE A 38 -4.78 6.01 -6.10
N GLN A 39 -3.46 6.05 -5.89
CA GLN A 39 -2.83 7.14 -5.13
C GLN A 39 -2.90 8.45 -5.91
N ILE A 40 -2.63 8.39 -7.22
CA ILE A 40 -2.77 9.54 -8.13
C ILE A 40 -4.23 10.00 -8.18
N THR A 41 -5.17 9.05 -8.32
CA THR A 41 -6.61 9.34 -8.35
C THR A 41 -7.05 10.02 -7.06
N THR A 42 -6.57 9.56 -5.91
CA THR A 42 -6.86 10.16 -4.61
C THR A 42 -6.37 11.61 -4.55
N TRP A 43 -5.15 11.90 -5.02
CA TRP A 43 -4.63 13.27 -5.03
C TRP A 43 -5.44 14.21 -5.94
N LEU A 44 -5.87 13.73 -7.11
CA LEU A 44 -6.72 14.49 -8.01
C LEU A 44 -8.08 14.81 -7.38
N LEU A 45 -8.71 13.81 -6.75
CA LEU A 45 -9.96 14.00 -6.01
C LEU A 45 -9.78 14.97 -4.83
N TYR A 46 -8.67 14.84 -4.11
CA TYR A 46 -8.35 15.72 -2.99
C TYR A 46 -8.22 17.18 -3.42
N LEU A 47 -7.52 17.43 -4.53
CA LEU A 47 -7.40 18.76 -5.13
C LEU A 47 -8.77 19.28 -5.60
N PHE A 48 -9.56 18.43 -6.24
CA PHE A 48 -10.92 18.79 -6.67
C PHE A 48 -11.80 19.22 -5.49
N PHE A 49 -11.81 18.45 -4.40
CA PHE A 49 -12.57 18.78 -3.20
C PHE A 49 -12.05 20.05 -2.51
N ALA A 50 -10.74 20.32 -2.52
CA ALA A 50 -10.20 21.59 -2.07
C ALA A 50 -10.75 22.76 -2.89
N LEU A 51 -10.65 22.68 -4.22
CA LEU A 51 -11.07 23.78 -5.10
C LEU A 51 -12.57 24.05 -5.01
N VAL A 52 -13.39 23.00 -5.03
CA VAL A 52 -14.85 23.14 -4.93
C VAL A 52 -15.25 23.57 -3.52
N GLY A 53 -14.64 23.00 -2.47
CA GLY A 53 -14.92 23.35 -1.09
C GLY A 53 -14.55 24.80 -0.78
N PHE A 54 -13.26 25.14 -0.85
CA PHE A 54 -12.75 26.47 -0.47
C PHE A 54 -13.08 27.58 -1.47
N GLY A 55 -13.17 27.24 -2.76
CA GLY A 55 -13.34 28.22 -3.84
C GLY A 55 -14.78 28.46 -4.25
N ILE A 56 -15.69 27.52 -4.00
CA ILE A 56 -17.10 27.64 -4.42
C ILE A 56 -18.02 27.51 -3.21
N LEU A 57 -18.04 26.35 -2.54
CA LEU A 57 -19.02 26.07 -1.50
C LEU A 57 -18.92 27.04 -0.33
N VAL A 58 -17.73 27.28 0.21
CA VAL A 58 -17.56 28.17 1.36
C VAL A 58 -17.95 29.62 1.03
N PRO A 59 -17.52 30.25 -0.08
CA PRO A 59 -17.97 31.60 -0.45
C PRO A 59 -19.48 31.75 -0.66
N LEU A 60 -20.17 30.66 -1.03
CA LEU A 60 -21.63 30.67 -1.18
C LEU A 60 -22.38 30.65 0.17
N LEU A 61 -21.70 30.40 1.30
CA LEU A 61 -22.34 30.43 2.61
C LEU A 61 -22.64 31.87 3.06
N PRO A 62 -23.69 32.08 3.87
CA PRO A 62 -23.99 33.39 4.46
C PRO A 62 -22.81 33.94 5.27
N LEU A 63 -22.60 35.26 5.23
CA LEU A 63 -21.43 35.96 5.80
C LEU A 63 -21.11 35.55 7.26
N HIS A 64 -22.13 35.26 8.07
CA HIS A 64 -21.98 34.87 9.47
C HIS A 64 -21.47 33.43 9.68
N TRP A 65 -21.64 32.54 8.70
CA TRP A 65 -21.10 31.17 8.72
C TRP A 65 -19.75 31.04 8.02
N LEU A 66 -19.31 32.05 7.26
CA LEU A 66 -18.02 32.00 6.56
C LEU A 66 -16.83 31.67 7.49
N PRO A 67 -16.69 32.28 8.69
CA PRO A 67 -15.59 31.94 9.58
C PRO A 67 -15.67 30.49 10.06
N ALA A 68 -16.87 30.00 10.37
CA ALA A 68 -17.07 28.61 10.79
C ALA A 68 -16.78 27.60 9.66
N GLY A 69 -17.18 27.94 8.42
CA GLY A 69 -16.88 27.16 7.22
C GLY A 69 -15.38 27.09 6.95
N TYR A 70 -14.70 28.23 6.86
CA TYR A 70 -13.26 28.27 6.55
C TYR A 70 -12.40 27.70 7.67
N ILE A 71 -12.65 28.05 8.92
CA ILE A 71 -11.77 27.70 10.05
C ILE A 71 -12.04 26.27 10.51
N VAL A 72 -13.30 25.95 10.85
CA VAL A 72 -13.63 24.72 11.58
C VAL A 72 -13.82 23.54 10.62
N SER A 73 -14.76 23.65 9.67
CA SER A 73 -15.13 22.51 8.82
C SER A 73 -14.14 22.25 7.69
N PHE A 74 -13.77 23.28 6.93
CA PHE A 74 -12.88 23.08 5.79
C PHE A 74 -11.41 23.22 6.17
N GLY A 75 -11.02 24.09 7.11
CA GLY A 75 -9.62 24.23 7.52
C GLY A 75 -9.11 23.04 8.33
N VAL A 76 -9.63 22.85 9.53
CA VAL A 76 -9.12 21.83 10.48
C VAL A 76 -9.33 20.41 9.97
N CYS A 77 -10.55 20.05 9.53
CA CYS A 77 -10.81 18.68 9.10
C CYS A 77 -10.04 18.30 7.83
N PHE A 78 -9.90 19.24 6.87
CA PHE A 78 -9.14 18.98 5.63
C PHE A 78 -7.65 18.85 5.93
N ILE A 79 -7.06 19.76 6.72
CA ILE A 79 -5.65 19.66 7.11
C ILE A 79 -5.39 18.37 7.88
N TYR A 80 -6.26 18.01 8.83
CA TYR A 80 -6.16 16.75 9.56
C TYR A 80 -6.20 15.55 8.62
N HIS A 81 -7.15 15.53 7.67
CA HIS A 81 -7.24 14.47 6.68
C HIS A 81 -5.97 14.37 5.82
N LEU A 82 -5.42 15.51 5.39
CA LEU A 82 -4.15 15.55 4.64
C LEU A 82 -3.02 14.90 5.44
N VAL A 83 -2.88 15.27 6.70
CA VAL A 83 -1.82 14.73 7.58
C VAL A 83 -1.98 13.22 7.72
N VAL A 84 -3.18 12.74 8.05
CA VAL A 84 -3.46 11.30 8.17
C VAL A 84 -3.17 10.57 6.86
N HIS A 85 -3.56 11.15 5.72
CA HIS A 85 -3.30 10.55 4.41
C HIS A 85 -1.81 10.46 4.11
N LEU A 86 -1.05 11.54 4.31
CA LEU A 86 0.40 11.56 4.11
C LEU A 86 1.11 10.58 5.05
N THR A 87 0.68 10.51 6.31
CA THR A 87 1.19 9.54 7.28
C THR A 87 0.90 8.11 6.83
N ALA A 88 -0.33 7.80 6.41
CA ALA A 88 -0.70 6.48 5.93
C ALA A 88 0.11 6.03 4.70
N VAL A 89 0.37 6.95 3.76
CA VAL A 89 1.19 6.67 2.56
C VAL A 89 2.68 6.50 2.91
N SER A 90 3.14 7.12 4.00
CA SER A 90 4.55 7.12 4.41
C SER A 90 4.92 5.98 5.34
N ILE A 91 3.97 5.44 6.11
CA ILE A 91 4.20 4.30 7.02
C ILE A 91 4.51 3.05 6.19
N ASP A 92 5.60 2.39 6.57
CA ASP A 92 5.93 1.04 6.10
C ASP A 92 5.09 0.03 6.92
N PRO A 93 4.17 -0.72 6.28
CA PRO A 93 3.31 -1.66 6.98
C PRO A 93 4.05 -2.93 7.43
N ALA A 94 5.31 -3.13 7.04
CA ALA A 94 6.08 -4.30 7.44
C ALA A 94 6.36 -4.31 8.95
N ASP A 95 6.24 -5.50 9.55
CA ASP A 95 6.66 -5.74 10.93
C ASP A 95 8.14 -5.37 11.12
N ALA A 96 8.51 -4.91 12.32
CA ALA A 96 9.86 -4.45 12.61
C ALA A 96 10.96 -5.48 12.26
N LYS A 97 10.71 -6.78 12.51
CA LYS A 97 11.66 -7.86 12.19
C LYS A 97 11.78 -8.09 10.68
N VAL A 98 10.64 -8.05 9.98
CA VAL A 98 10.62 -8.16 8.51
C VAL A 98 11.31 -6.96 7.88
N ARG A 99 11.10 -5.78 8.43
CA ARG A 99 11.64 -4.53 7.94
C ARG A 99 13.16 -4.48 8.06
N GLU A 100 13.72 -4.94 9.18
CA GLU A 100 15.17 -5.12 9.36
C GLU A 100 15.77 -6.04 8.30
N LYS A 101 15.18 -7.23 8.10
CA LYS A 101 15.62 -8.20 7.07
C LYS A 101 15.50 -7.64 5.65
N ASN A 102 14.41 -6.94 5.35
CA ASN A 102 14.18 -6.30 4.05
C ASN A 102 15.17 -5.16 3.75
N TYR A 103 15.65 -4.46 4.78
CA TYR A 103 16.70 -3.46 4.62
C TYR A 103 18.07 -4.07 4.35
N LEU A 104 18.35 -5.26 4.88
CA LEU A 104 19.63 -5.96 4.74
C LEU A 104 19.79 -6.67 3.39
N GLY A 105 18.70 -7.04 2.71
CA GLY A 105 18.80 -7.66 1.38
C GLY A 105 17.48 -8.13 0.77
N PRO A 106 17.52 -8.71 -0.46
CA PRO A 106 16.40 -9.40 -1.07
C PRO A 106 15.86 -10.49 -0.13
N LEU A 107 14.55 -10.54 0.06
CA LEU A 107 13.92 -11.66 0.74
C LEU A 107 14.04 -12.92 -0.12
N ALA A 108 14.24 -14.07 0.53
CA ALA A 108 14.35 -15.35 -0.16
C ALA A 108 13.06 -15.68 -0.92
N THR A 109 13.19 -16.28 -2.10
CA THR A 109 12.03 -16.72 -2.88
C THR A 109 11.49 -18.01 -2.28
N PHE A 110 10.21 -18.02 -1.92
CA PHE A 110 9.59 -19.19 -1.30
C PHE A 110 9.52 -20.38 -2.27
N ASN A 111 10.02 -21.53 -1.82
CA ASN A 111 10.03 -22.76 -2.60
C ASN A 111 9.05 -23.79 -2.02
N ARG A 112 7.96 -24.05 -2.74
CA ARG A 112 6.94 -25.06 -2.35
C ARG A 112 7.46 -26.49 -2.34
N ASN A 113 8.58 -26.77 -3.00
CA ASN A 113 9.21 -28.11 -2.97
C ASN A 113 9.98 -28.35 -1.67
N GLN A 114 10.33 -27.28 -0.94
CA GLN A 114 11.03 -27.34 0.34
C GLN A 114 10.09 -27.20 1.53
N HIS A 115 9.08 -26.33 1.42
CA HIS A 115 8.10 -26.06 2.48
C HIS A 115 6.67 -26.22 1.94
N ALA A 116 5.83 -26.97 2.65
CA ALA A 116 4.44 -27.18 2.25
C ALA A 116 3.59 -25.93 2.56
N HIS A 117 3.92 -25.22 3.65
CA HIS A 117 3.27 -24.00 4.09
C HIS A 117 4.26 -22.84 4.20
N VAL A 118 3.75 -21.61 4.06
CA VAL A 118 4.56 -20.38 4.20
C VAL A 118 5.04 -20.18 5.63
N ILE A 119 4.20 -20.58 6.59
CA ILE A 119 4.50 -20.52 8.02
C ILE A 119 4.52 -21.94 8.55
N GLU A 120 5.66 -22.37 9.08
CA GLU A 120 5.85 -23.67 9.72
C GLU A 120 6.57 -23.43 11.06
N ASN A 121 6.12 -24.09 12.13
CA ASN A 121 6.73 -23.99 13.47
C ASN A 121 6.92 -22.53 13.98
N HIS A 122 5.95 -21.64 13.76
CA HIS A 122 6.04 -20.21 14.09
C HIS A 122 7.16 -19.46 13.35
N HIS A 123 7.59 -19.96 12.19
CA HIS A 123 8.57 -19.31 11.34
C HIS A 123 7.98 -19.05 9.95
N CYS A 124 8.10 -17.81 9.46
CA CYS A 124 7.69 -17.40 8.12
C CYS A 124 8.88 -17.53 7.16
N HIS A 125 8.82 -18.52 6.26
CA HIS A 125 9.89 -18.82 5.29
C HIS A 125 9.97 -17.86 4.11
N VAL A 126 8.94 -17.00 3.90
CA VAL A 126 8.98 -15.93 2.90
C VAL A 126 9.77 -14.72 3.42
N CYS A 127 9.55 -14.37 4.68
CA CYS A 127 10.16 -13.20 5.30
C CYS A 127 11.43 -13.54 6.10
N ASP A 128 11.72 -14.83 6.31
CA ASP A 128 12.82 -15.36 7.14
C ASP A 128 12.80 -14.79 8.57
N VAL A 129 11.62 -14.80 9.19
CA VAL A 129 11.41 -14.30 10.56
C VAL A 129 10.47 -15.21 11.35
N ASN A 130 10.65 -15.25 12.67
CA ASN A 130 9.68 -15.88 13.57
C ASN A 130 8.48 -14.95 13.78
N VAL A 131 7.27 -15.54 13.77
CA VAL A 131 5.98 -14.85 13.94
C VAL A 131 5.44 -15.00 15.36
#